data_AF-A0A1V4UZJ8-F1
#
_entry.id   AF-A0A1V4UZJ8-F1
#
_cell.length_a   1.000
_cell.length_b   1.000
_cell.length_c   1.000
_cell.angle_alpha   90.00
_cell.angle_beta   90.00
_cell.angle_gamma   90.00
#
_symmetry.space_group_name_H-M   'P 1'
#
loop_
_entity.id
_entity.type
_entity.pdbx_description
1 polymer ?
#
loop_
_entity_poly.entity_id
_entity_poly.type
_entity_poly.pdbx_seq_one_letter_code
_entity_poly.pdbx_strand_id
1 'polypeptide(L)'
;MHYADLYLFLVSMLIGALIGTERQRRIVEDGLRGVAGLRTFILIALLGTLCAYLAVDYGQSFMIASFASFMILVGVGYATASRLMGWLDFTSAVAAVVTFALGALCISEDQLLLAVALSILTTLTLATRKTSHRYVESISDTELLDTLKMGIIALVIYPLLPDQTLDPFQVLNPRRIWMMVVLVSLISYVGYFLIKALGEERGLTITGFLGGLVSSTAVTMTMASEVRSRPEGLASATFATTLASCTMFPRILLIILVANSAIFPSLLLQLAAMAFTGIVLAFLQSRQAAPVERRVAHKDPFRLFPALKFGVLFAGILLLSKLASTYFGDAGIYAASIISGLADVDAIALTMATLAETSISPHLAATAITIATMTNTLVKLAIAFVMGSREFGRSMARVFLPMIAVGLATLAIL
;
A
#
# COMPACT_ATOMS: atom_id res chain seq x y z
N MET A 1 31.42 -41.13 -1.56
CA MET A 1 30.00 -40.75 -1.68
C MET A 1 29.38 -40.82 -0.31
N HIS A 2 29.30 -39.67 0.37
CA HIS A 2 28.62 -39.58 1.66
C HIS A 2 27.11 -39.50 1.38
N TYR A 3 26.27 -40.00 2.28
CA TYR A 3 24.81 -39.90 2.16
C TYR A 3 24.31 -38.44 1.95
N ALA A 4 25.14 -37.44 2.29
CA ALA A 4 24.93 -36.03 2.05
C ALA A 4 24.84 -35.66 0.55
N ASP A 5 25.60 -36.33 -0.33
CA ASP A 5 25.61 -35.99 -1.76
C ASP A 5 24.26 -36.31 -2.41
N LEU A 6 23.66 -37.44 -2.02
CA LEU A 6 22.36 -37.89 -2.54
C LEU A 6 21.22 -36.95 -2.15
N TYR A 7 21.32 -36.32 -0.98
CA TYR A 7 20.33 -35.36 -0.48
C TYR A 7 20.20 -34.16 -1.41
N LEU A 8 21.31 -33.61 -1.91
CA LEU A 8 21.31 -32.45 -2.83
C LEU A 8 20.62 -32.78 -4.16
N PHE A 9 20.88 -33.97 -4.70
CA PHE A 9 20.21 -34.44 -5.92
C PHE A 9 18.70 -34.65 -5.71
N LEU A 10 18.31 -35.23 -4.58
CA LEU A 10 16.89 -35.40 -4.23
C LEU A 10 16.17 -34.05 -4.08
N VAL A 11 16.79 -33.07 -3.42
CA VAL A 11 16.21 -31.72 -3.29
C VAL A 11 16.06 -31.06 -4.66
N SER A 12 17.05 -31.18 -5.54
CA SER A 12 16.94 -30.63 -6.89
C SER A 12 15.82 -31.29 -7.71
N MET A 13 15.64 -32.61 -7.57
CA MET A 13 14.50 -33.31 -8.18
C MET A 13 13.16 -32.81 -7.64
N LEU A 14 13.05 -32.54 -6.34
CA LEU A 14 11.84 -31.97 -5.73
C LEU A 14 11.56 -30.54 -6.22
N ILE A 15 12.59 -29.71 -6.39
CA ILE A 15 12.49 -28.38 -7.01
C ILE A 15 11.95 -28.49 -8.44
N GLY A 16 12.53 -29.39 -9.24
CA GLY A 16 12.06 -29.68 -10.59
C GLY A 16 10.65 -30.25 -10.62
N ALA A 17 10.28 -31.07 -9.64
CA ALA A 17 8.93 -31.60 -9.50
C ALA A 17 7.92 -30.48 -9.18
N LEU A 18 8.25 -29.58 -8.25
CA LEU A 18 7.39 -28.46 -7.86
C LEU A 18 7.04 -27.59 -9.07
N ILE A 19 8.05 -27.12 -9.82
CA ILE A 19 7.83 -26.32 -11.03
C ILE A 19 7.12 -27.16 -12.10
N GLY A 20 7.53 -28.41 -12.27
CA GLY A 20 6.99 -29.34 -13.24
C GLY A 20 5.50 -29.68 -13.03
N THR A 21 5.01 -29.72 -11.80
CA THR A 21 3.58 -29.95 -11.50
C THR A 21 2.72 -28.80 -12.01
N GLU A 22 3.14 -27.55 -11.80
CA GLU A 22 2.42 -26.37 -12.29
C GLU A 22 2.43 -26.34 -13.83
N ARG A 23 3.57 -26.67 -14.45
CA ARG A 23 3.69 -26.75 -15.92
C ARG A 23 2.81 -27.85 -16.51
N GLN A 24 2.79 -29.04 -15.90
CA GLN A 24 1.93 -30.15 -16.31
C GLN A 24 0.45 -29.78 -16.19
N ARG A 25 0.06 -29.13 -15.09
CA ARG A 25 -1.30 -28.65 -14.88
C ARG A 25 -1.72 -27.66 -15.97
N ARG A 26 -0.83 -26.76 -16.42
CA ARG A 26 -1.13 -25.85 -17.54
C ARG A 26 -1.32 -26.54 -18.89
N ILE A 27 -0.48 -27.53 -19.20
CA ILE A 27 -0.62 -28.33 -20.43
C ILE A 27 -2.03 -28.96 -20.50
N VAL A 28 -2.52 -29.43 -19.35
CA VAL A 28 -3.87 -30.01 -19.23
C VAL A 28 -4.96 -28.94 -19.30
N GLU A 29 -4.82 -27.82 -18.59
CA GLU A 29 -5.85 -26.77 -18.51
C GLU A 29 -6.02 -25.95 -19.80
N ASP A 30 -4.93 -25.62 -20.49
CA ASP A 30 -4.96 -24.70 -21.64
C ASP A 30 -5.06 -25.47 -22.97
N GLY A 31 -5.14 -26.81 -22.94
CA GLY A 31 -5.19 -27.67 -24.14
C GLY A 31 -3.95 -27.56 -25.04
N LEU A 32 -2.92 -26.83 -24.58
CA LEU A 32 -1.67 -26.62 -25.27
C LEU A 32 -0.91 -27.94 -25.31
N ARG A 33 -0.45 -28.34 -26.51
CA ARG A 33 0.52 -29.42 -26.68
C ARG A 33 1.90 -28.95 -26.21
N GLY A 34 2.06 -28.74 -24.91
CA GLY A 34 3.33 -28.32 -24.31
C GLY A 34 4.37 -29.43 -24.35
N VAL A 35 5.63 -29.04 -24.57
CA VAL A 35 6.76 -29.95 -24.84
C VAL A 35 7.45 -30.43 -23.55
N ALA A 36 7.21 -29.79 -22.40
CA ALA A 36 7.91 -30.07 -21.15
C ALA A 36 6.95 -30.16 -19.95
N GLY A 37 6.72 -31.38 -19.46
CA GLY A 37 5.88 -31.68 -18.31
C GLY A 37 6.68 -31.94 -17.03
N LEU A 38 6.02 -32.56 -16.04
CA LEU A 38 6.62 -32.87 -14.73
C LEU A 38 7.99 -33.57 -14.83
N ARG A 39 8.07 -34.62 -15.65
CA ARG A 39 9.31 -35.41 -15.81
C ARG A 39 10.43 -34.57 -16.42
N THR A 40 10.11 -33.70 -17.38
CA THR A 40 11.11 -32.85 -18.04
C THR A 40 11.73 -31.87 -17.07
N PHE A 41 10.92 -31.22 -16.21
CA PHE A 41 11.44 -30.28 -15.22
C PHE A 41 12.23 -30.94 -14.09
N ILE A 42 11.87 -32.16 -13.67
CA ILE A 42 12.69 -32.97 -12.76
C ILE A 42 14.08 -33.24 -13.37
N LEU A 43 14.12 -33.65 -14.64
CA LEU A 43 15.38 -33.94 -15.35
C LEU A 43 16.21 -32.68 -15.59
N ILE A 44 15.57 -31.53 -15.85
CA ILE A 44 16.27 -30.24 -16.02
C ILE A 44 16.95 -29.82 -14.72
N ALA A 45 16.24 -29.90 -13.59
CA ALA A 45 16.83 -29.56 -12.30
C ALA A 45 17.99 -30.52 -11.96
N LEU A 46 17.80 -31.81 -12.18
CA LEU A 46 18.84 -32.82 -11.99
C LEU A 46 20.07 -32.54 -12.87
N LEU A 47 19.85 -32.17 -14.14
CA LEU A 47 20.91 -31.84 -15.09
C LEU A 47 21.70 -30.62 -14.60
N GLY A 48 21.03 -29.59 -14.10
CA GLY A 48 21.68 -28.42 -13.49
C GLY A 48 22.59 -28.80 -12.33
N THR A 49 22.10 -29.64 -11.40
CA THR A 49 22.88 -30.15 -10.26
C THR A 49 24.06 -30.99 -10.72
N LEU A 50 23.88 -31.85 -11.73
CA LEU A 50 24.94 -32.68 -12.28
C LEU A 50 26.04 -31.84 -12.94
N CYS A 51 25.67 -30.84 -13.73
CA CYS A 51 26.61 -29.90 -14.34
C CYS A 51 27.36 -29.11 -13.26
N ALA A 52 26.69 -28.71 -12.18
CA ALA A 52 27.32 -28.05 -11.05
C ALA A 52 28.32 -28.93 -10.31
N TYR A 53 27.93 -30.19 -10.06
CA TYR A 53 28.78 -31.19 -9.43
C TYR A 53 30.05 -31.44 -10.24
N LEU A 54 29.91 -31.64 -11.56
CA LEU A 54 31.05 -31.82 -12.46
C LEU A 54 31.91 -30.55 -12.57
N ALA A 55 31.32 -29.36 -12.48
CA ALA A 55 32.07 -28.10 -12.52
C ALA A 55 33.03 -27.91 -11.32
N VAL A 56 32.86 -28.67 -10.24
CA VAL A 56 33.83 -28.69 -9.13
C VAL A 56 35.18 -29.24 -9.61
N ASP A 57 35.17 -30.30 -10.43
CA ASP A 57 36.37 -30.96 -10.93
C ASP A 57 36.91 -30.30 -12.22
N TYR A 58 36.01 -29.89 -13.12
CA TYR A 58 36.35 -29.33 -14.44
C TYR A 58 36.43 -27.80 -14.48
N GLY A 59 36.10 -27.12 -13.37
CA GLY A 59 36.17 -25.66 -13.21
C GLY A 59 34.97 -24.89 -13.75
N GLN A 60 34.96 -23.58 -13.49
CA GLN A 60 33.84 -22.67 -13.81
C GLN A 60 33.51 -22.59 -15.30
N SER A 61 34.50 -22.73 -16.19
CA SER A 61 34.29 -22.74 -17.64
C SER A 61 33.37 -23.86 -18.09
N PHE A 62 33.41 -25.02 -17.42
CA PHE A 62 32.52 -26.14 -17.71
C PHE A 62 31.06 -25.82 -17.38
N MET A 63 30.81 -25.12 -16.26
CA MET A 63 29.48 -24.65 -15.89
C MET A 63 28.92 -23.66 -16.92
N ILE A 64 29.72 -22.68 -17.33
CA ILE A 64 29.31 -21.68 -18.33
C ILE A 64 28.98 -22.36 -19.66
N ALA A 65 29.82 -23.30 -20.10
CA ALA A 65 29.59 -24.07 -21.33
C ALA A 65 28.33 -24.94 -21.24
N SER A 66 28.10 -25.60 -20.09
CA SER A 66 26.92 -26.44 -19.85
C SER A 66 25.63 -25.61 -19.86
N PHE A 67 25.64 -24.46 -19.20
CA PHE A 67 24.51 -23.52 -19.17
C PHE A 67 24.22 -22.96 -20.56
N ALA A 68 25.26 -22.54 -21.30
CA ALA A 68 25.12 -22.05 -22.67
C ALA A 68 24.55 -23.13 -23.61
N SER A 69 25.05 -24.36 -23.51
CA SER A 69 24.54 -25.52 -24.26
C SER A 69 23.07 -25.79 -23.97
N PHE A 70 22.67 -25.73 -22.69
CA PHE A 70 21.28 -25.89 -22.29
C PHE A 70 20.38 -24.75 -22.82
N MET A 71 20.83 -23.49 -22.76
CA MET A 71 20.10 -22.37 -23.35
C MET A 71 19.90 -22.53 -24.87
N ILE A 72 20.92 -23.01 -25.59
CA ILE A 72 20.81 -23.32 -27.02
C ILE A 72 19.78 -24.43 -27.25
N LEU A 73 19.82 -25.51 -26.47
CA LEU A 73 18.85 -26.60 -26.57
C LEU A 73 17.41 -26.11 -26.36
N VAL A 74 17.18 -25.30 -25.31
CA VAL A 74 15.86 -24.71 -25.02
C VAL A 74 15.45 -23.73 -26.13
N GLY A 75 16.37 -22.91 -26.63
CA GLY A 75 16.11 -21.96 -27.71
C GLY A 75 15.75 -22.63 -29.04
N VAL A 76 16.48 -23.70 -29.42
CA VAL A 76 16.18 -24.52 -30.60
C VAL A 76 14.86 -25.24 -30.43
N GLY A 77 14.60 -25.82 -29.24
CA GLY A 77 13.32 -26.44 -28.91
C GLY A 77 12.15 -25.46 -29.04
N TYR A 78 12.30 -24.25 -28.50
CA TYR A 78 11.31 -23.18 -28.59
C TYR A 78 11.07 -22.72 -30.03
N ALA A 79 12.13 -22.44 -30.79
CA ALA A 79 12.03 -22.00 -32.19
C ALA A 79 11.37 -23.06 -33.07
N THR A 80 11.70 -24.33 -32.87
CA THR A 80 11.12 -25.46 -33.61
C THR A 80 9.65 -25.64 -33.25
N ALA A 81 9.32 -25.64 -31.96
CA ALA A 81 7.95 -25.79 -31.49
C ALA A 81 7.07 -24.59 -31.88
N SER A 82 7.60 -23.36 -31.86
CA SER A 82 6.87 -22.17 -32.31
C SER A 82 6.58 -22.19 -33.81
N ARG A 83 7.50 -22.71 -34.63
CA ARG A 83 7.27 -22.88 -36.08
C ARG A 83 6.21 -23.95 -36.39
N LEU A 84 6.18 -25.04 -35.61
CA LEU A 84 5.28 -26.18 -35.83
C LEU A 84 3.87 -25.97 -35.26
N MET A 85 3.78 -25.34 -34.08
CA MET A 85 2.53 -25.22 -33.31
C MET A 85 2.03 -23.77 -33.16
N GLY A 86 2.74 -22.79 -33.71
CA GLY A 86 2.38 -21.38 -33.65
C GLY A 86 2.74 -20.71 -32.31
N TRP A 87 1.75 -20.09 -31.66
CA TRP A 87 1.93 -19.33 -30.43
C TRP A 87 2.33 -20.24 -29.27
N LEU A 88 3.61 -20.20 -28.90
CA LEU A 88 4.14 -20.93 -27.74
C LEU A 88 4.52 -19.95 -26.63
N ASP A 89 4.09 -20.25 -25.41
CA ASP A 89 4.39 -19.47 -24.23
C ASP A 89 5.91 -19.39 -23.98
N PHE A 90 6.51 -18.23 -24.23
CA PHE A 90 7.93 -17.96 -23.95
C PHE A 90 8.28 -18.20 -22.48
N THR A 91 7.32 -18.02 -21.58
CA THR A 91 7.47 -18.28 -20.13
C THR A 91 7.88 -19.72 -19.82
N SER A 92 7.51 -20.70 -20.64
CA SER A 92 7.91 -22.10 -20.44
C SER A 92 9.38 -22.34 -20.78
N ALA A 93 9.92 -21.64 -21.79
CA ALA A 93 11.34 -21.67 -22.10
C ALA A 93 12.16 -21.00 -21.00
N VAL A 94 11.71 -19.85 -20.50
CA VAL A 94 12.33 -19.15 -19.36
C VAL A 94 12.30 -20.01 -18.10
N ALA A 95 11.15 -20.64 -17.79
CA ALA A 95 11.01 -21.53 -16.64
C ALA A 95 12.00 -22.69 -16.70
N ALA A 96 12.21 -23.31 -17.87
CA ALA A 96 13.21 -24.37 -18.04
C ALA A 96 14.63 -23.89 -17.71
N VAL A 97 15.03 -22.70 -18.20
CA VAL A 97 16.34 -22.11 -17.90
C VAL A 97 16.49 -21.81 -16.40
N VAL A 98 15.46 -21.25 -15.77
CA VAL A 98 15.45 -20.99 -14.32
C VAL A 98 15.55 -22.30 -13.52
N THR A 99 14.82 -23.35 -13.91
CA THR A 99 14.91 -24.66 -13.23
C THR A 99 16.29 -25.27 -13.31
N PHE A 100 17.00 -25.13 -14.45
CA PHE A 100 18.39 -25.57 -14.55
C PHE A 100 19.28 -24.80 -13.57
N ALA A 101 19.16 -23.48 -13.52
CA ALA A 101 19.94 -22.64 -12.61
C ALA A 101 19.65 -22.96 -11.13
N LEU A 102 18.38 -23.20 -10.77
CA LEU A 102 17.99 -23.61 -9.42
C LEU A 102 18.54 -24.98 -9.03
N GLY A 103 18.58 -25.93 -9.95
CA GLY A 103 19.25 -27.22 -9.73
C GLY A 103 20.75 -27.04 -9.50
N ALA A 104 21.40 -26.20 -10.30
CA ALA A 104 22.82 -25.90 -10.14
C ALA A 104 23.16 -25.26 -8.77
N LEU A 105 22.25 -24.44 -8.22
CA LEU A 105 22.40 -23.84 -6.89
C LEU A 105 22.30 -24.85 -5.74
N CYS A 106 21.79 -26.06 -5.96
CA CYS A 106 21.67 -27.08 -4.92
C CYS A 106 23.02 -27.68 -4.49
N ILE A 107 24.13 -27.41 -5.19
CA ILE A 107 25.43 -28.02 -4.87
C ILE A 107 26.05 -27.47 -3.57
N SER A 108 25.71 -26.25 -3.16
CA SER A 108 26.25 -25.62 -1.96
C SER A 108 25.23 -25.67 -0.82
N GLU A 109 25.62 -26.22 0.33
CA GLU A 109 24.74 -26.34 1.51
C GLU A 109 24.16 -24.99 1.96
N ASP A 110 24.97 -23.92 1.93
CA ASP A 110 24.55 -22.55 2.26
C ASP A 110 23.53 -21.97 1.26
N GLN A 111 23.51 -22.46 0.02
CA GLN A 111 22.63 -21.96 -1.05
C GLN A 111 21.39 -22.85 -1.27
N LEU A 112 21.33 -24.00 -0.61
CA LEU A 112 20.22 -24.94 -0.74
C LEU A 112 18.88 -24.31 -0.32
N LEU A 113 18.86 -23.58 0.80
CA LEU A 113 17.68 -22.84 1.26
C LEU A 113 17.26 -21.76 0.27
N LEU A 114 18.21 -21.06 -0.35
CA LEU A 114 17.95 -20.06 -1.38
C LEU A 114 17.34 -20.71 -2.63
N ALA A 115 17.88 -21.85 -3.08
CA ALA A 115 17.35 -22.59 -4.23
C ALA A 115 15.90 -23.05 -3.99
N VAL A 116 15.60 -23.58 -2.79
CA VAL A 116 14.24 -23.95 -2.41
C VAL A 116 13.31 -22.73 -2.38
N ALA A 117 13.71 -21.64 -1.71
CA ALA A 117 12.91 -20.42 -1.63
C ALA A 117 12.61 -19.82 -3.02
N LEU A 118 13.63 -19.72 -3.87
CA LEU A 118 13.49 -19.22 -5.24
C LEU A 118 12.64 -20.16 -6.10
N SER A 119 12.72 -21.48 -5.91
CA SER A 119 11.84 -22.43 -6.61
C SER A 119 10.35 -22.25 -6.26
N ILE A 120 10.06 -21.99 -4.99
CA ILE A 120 8.70 -21.72 -4.50
C ILE A 120 8.22 -20.38 -5.07
N LEU A 121 9.01 -19.32 -5.01
CA LEU A 121 8.69 -18.01 -5.58
C LEU A 121 8.48 -18.07 -7.10
N THR A 122 9.32 -18.82 -7.80
CA THR A 122 9.18 -19.06 -9.25
C THR A 122 7.88 -19.78 -9.54
N THR A 123 7.58 -20.86 -8.82
CA THR A 123 6.34 -21.64 -8.97
C THR A 123 5.11 -20.78 -8.67
N LEU A 124 5.16 -19.94 -7.63
CA LEU A 124 4.09 -19.00 -7.28
C LEU A 124 3.85 -17.98 -8.39
N THR A 125 4.93 -17.41 -8.95
CA THR A 125 4.86 -16.46 -10.07
C THR A 125 4.25 -17.11 -11.31
N LEU A 126 4.63 -18.36 -11.58
CA LEU A 126 4.10 -19.15 -12.69
C LEU A 126 2.61 -19.51 -12.49
N ALA A 127 2.21 -19.84 -11.25
CA ALA A 127 0.83 -20.21 -10.92
C ALA A 127 -0.16 -19.03 -11.03
N THR A 128 0.26 -17.80 -10.70
CA THR A 128 -0.64 -16.63 -10.63
C THR A 128 -1.00 -15.99 -11.97
N ARG A 129 -0.39 -16.42 -13.09
CA ARG A 129 -0.56 -15.81 -14.43
C ARG A 129 -2.02 -15.63 -14.89
N LYS A 130 -2.93 -16.59 -14.62
CA LYS A 130 -4.35 -16.50 -15.05
C LYS A 130 -5.09 -15.35 -14.36
N THR A 131 -4.72 -15.03 -13.13
CA THR A 131 -5.23 -13.88 -12.38
C THR A 131 -4.60 -12.59 -12.88
N SER A 132 -3.29 -12.60 -13.18
CA SER A 132 -2.59 -11.42 -13.70
C SER A 132 -3.11 -10.95 -15.06
N HIS A 133 -3.43 -11.84 -16.00
CA HIS A 133 -3.90 -11.41 -17.33
C HIS A 133 -5.30 -10.77 -17.25
N ARG A 134 -6.23 -11.39 -16.54
CA ARG A 134 -7.57 -10.82 -16.29
C ARG A 134 -7.53 -9.53 -15.48
N TYR A 135 -6.60 -9.42 -14.53
CA TYR A 135 -6.40 -8.19 -13.77
C TYR A 135 -5.86 -7.07 -14.65
N VAL A 136 -4.86 -7.35 -15.50
CA VAL A 136 -4.29 -6.38 -16.46
C VAL A 136 -5.31 -5.96 -17.50
N GLU A 137 -6.15 -6.87 -17.99
CA GLU A 137 -7.26 -6.54 -18.89
C GLU A 137 -8.34 -5.65 -18.23
N SER A 138 -8.45 -5.67 -16.90
CA SER A 138 -9.41 -4.83 -16.15
C SER A 138 -8.85 -3.44 -15.76
N ILE A 139 -7.56 -3.19 -16.00
CA ILE A 139 -6.91 -1.90 -15.71
C ILE A 139 -7.20 -0.94 -16.86
N SER A 140 -7.75 0.22 -16.54
CA SER A 140 -7.93 1.28 -17.55
C SER A 140 -6.60 1.92 -17.93
N ASP A 141 -6.48 2.48 -19.14
CA ASP A 141 -5.27 3.21 -19.56
C ASP A 141 -4.89 4.32 -18.57
N THR A 142 -5.90 4.98 -17.99
CA THR A 142 -5.71 6.00 -16.95
C THR A 142 -5.10 5.42 -15.68
N GLU A 143 -5.55 4.25 -15.22
CA GLU A 143 -5.00 3.59 -14.04
C GLU A 143 -3.59 3.09 -14.28
N LEU A 144 -3.28 2.58 -15.49
CA LEU A 144 -1.92 2.19 -15.85
C LEU A 144 -0.97 3.39 -15.76
N LEU A 145 -1.37 4.51 -16.36
CA LEU A 145 -0.59 5.76 -16.29
C LEU A 145 -0.43 6.24 -14.85
N ASP A 146 -1.46 6.14 -14.03
CA ASP A 146 -1.42 6.54 -12.62
C ASP A 146 -0.54 5.61 -11.77
N THR A 147 -0.56 4.30 -12.04
CA THR A 147 0.36 3.32 -11.46
C THR A 147 1.81 3.67 -11.81
N LEU A 148 2.07 3.96 -13.09
CA LEU A 148 3.40 4.32 -13.58
C LEU A 148 3.89 5.63 -12.97
N LYS A 149 3.03 6.67 -12.89
CA LYS A 149 3.37 7.93 -12.21
C LYS A 149 3.70 7.69 -10.74
N MET A 150 2.90 6.90 -10.04
CA MET A 150 3.17 6.54 -8.64
C MET A 150 4.53 5.83 -8.49
N GLY A 151 4.82 4.89 -9.39
CA GLY A 151 6.12 4.23 -9.47
C GLY A 151 7.27 5.20 -9.73
N ILE A 152 7.11 6.18 -10.62
CA ILE A 152 8.12 7.21 -10.89
C ILE A 152 8.39 8.05 -9.63
N ILE A 153 7.36 8.53 -8.95
CA ILE A 153 7.53 9.36 -7.74
C ILE A 153 8.24 8.56 -6.63
N ALA A 154 7.83 7.30 -6.41
CA ALA A 154 8.30 6.49 -5.31
C ALA A 154 9.66 5.81 -5.57
N LEU A 155 9.93 5.35 -6.79
CA LEU A 155 11.10 4.52 -7.12
C LEU A 155 12.16 5.27 -7.93
N VAL A 156 11.80 6.37 -8.61
CA VAL A 156 12.74 7.16 -9.42
C VAL A 156 13.08 8.47 -8.71
N ILE A 157 12.07 9.30 -8.41
CA ILE A 157 12.31 10.65 -7.86
C ILE A 157 12.80 10.57 -6.41
N TYR A 158 12.15 9.80 -5.55
CA TYR A 158 12.52 9.68 -4.13
C TYR A 158 14.01 9.37 -3.88
N PRO A 159 14.61 8.31 -4.48
CA PRO A 159 16.03 8.01 -4.24
C PRO A 159 17.00 9.05 -4.83
N LEU A 160 16.58 9.77 -5.88
CA LEU A 160 17.39 10.83 -6.50
C LEU A 160 17.47 12.11 -5.67
N LEU A 161 16.56 12.31 -4.71
CA LEU A 161 16.53 13.54 -3.92
C LEU A 161 17.65 13.59 -2.88
N PRO A 162 18.25 14.78 -2.67
CA PRO A 162 19.32 14.97 -1.70
C PRO A 162 18.79 14.83 -0.28
N ASP A 163 19.59 14.21 0.58
CA ASP A 163 19.29 14.01 2.00
C ASP A 163 19.95 15.09 2.86
N GLN A 164 19.71 16.34 2.50
CA GLN A 164 20.26 17.50 3.18
C GLN A 164 19.17 18.55 3.33
N THR A 165 19.20 19.28 4.44
CA THR A 165 18.27 20.38 4.68
C THR A 165 18.67 21.58 3.84
N LEU A 166 17.70 22.21 3.18
CA LEU A 166 17.93 23.32 2.24
C LEU A 166 17.83 24.71 2.91
N ASP A 167 17.28 24.78 4.11
CA ASP A 167 16.92 26.02 4.79
C ASP A 167 17.82 26.35 5.99
N PRO A 168 17.96 27.64 6.36
CA PRO A 168 18.74 28.05 7.53
C PRO A 168 18.24 27.45 8.85
N PHE A 169 16.96 27.09 8.94
CA PHE A 169 16.36 26.49 10.14
C PHE A 169 16.57 24.98 10.22
N GLN A 170 17.21 24.37 9.21
CA GLN A 170 17.52 22.95 9.11
C GLN A 170 16.29 22.03 9.23
N VAL A 171 15.14 22.42 8.66
CA VAL A 171 13.90 21.63 8.76
C VAL A 171 13.41 21.09 7.42
N LEU A 172 13.70 21.78 6.32
CA LEU A 172 13.27 21.44 4.97
C LEU A 172 14.27 20.48 4.30
N ASN A 173 14.10 19.18 4.58
CA ASN A 173 14.81 18.11 3.87
C ASN A 173 13.94 17.62 2.67
N PRO A 174 14.40 17.76 1.41
CA PRO A 174 13.65 17.35 0.22
C PRO A 174 13.31 15.87 0.19
N ARG A 175 14.26 15.00 0.56
CA ARG A 175 14.04 13.56 0.61
C ARG A 175 12.95 13.21 1.62
N ARG A 176 12.98 13.80 2.81
CA ARG A 176 11.94 13.59 3.84
C ARG A 176 10.58 14.10 3.40
N ILE A 177 10.51 15.34 2.91
CA ILE A 177 9.26 15.93 2.37
C ILE A 177 8.66 15.01 1.31
N TRP A 178 9.50 14.53 0.39
CA TRP A 178 9.06 13.67 -0.70
C TRP A 178 8.64 12.28 -0.24
N MET A 179 9.33 11.69 0.74
CA MET A 179 8.92 10.44 1.38
C MET A 179 7.48 10.55 1.89
N MET A 180 7.13 11.68 2.49
CA MET A 180 5.78 11.91 3.01
C MET A 180 4.75 12.07 1.90
N VAL A 181 5.11 12.76 0.81
CA VAL A 181 4.26 12.85 -0.40
C VAL A 181 3.99 11.45 -0.95
N VAL A 182 5.01 10.59 -1.02
CA VAL A 182 4.88 9.20 -1.45
C VAL A 182 3.97 8.42 -0.50
N LEU A 183 4.17 8.54 0.81
CA LEU A 183 3.39 7.80 1.81
C LEU A 183 1.90 8.13 1.73
N VAL A 184 1.56 9.43 1.74
CA VAL A 184 0.16 9.89 1.67
C VAL A 184 -0.48 9.50 0.34
N SER A 185 0.26 9.64 -0.76
CA SER A 185 -0.18 9.22 -2.09
C SER A 185 -0.45 7.72 -2.15
N LEU A 186 0.42 6.90 -1.54
CA LEU A 186 0.29 5.45 -1.52
C LEU A 186 -0.96 5.01 -0.75
N ILE A 187 -1.25 5.65 0.39
CA ILE A 187 -2.45 5.35 1.19
C ILE A 187 -3.71 5.64 0.37
N SER A 188 -3.79 6.79 -0.31
CA SER A 188 -4.94 7.12 -1.16
C SER A 188 -5.04 6.19 -2.37
N TYR A 189 -3.92 5.84 -2.99
CA TYR A 189 -3.85 4.93 -4.14
C TYR A 189 -4.34 3.52 -3.76
N VAL A 190 -3.85 2.97 -2.65
CA VAL A 190 -4.31 1.68 -2.12
C VAL A 190 -5.80 1.75 -1.76
N GLY A 191 -6.25 2.87 -1.16
CA GLY A 191 -7.67 3.11 -0.88
C GLY A 191 -8.55 3.00 -2.12
N TYR A 192 -8.14 3.60 -3.25
CA TYR A 192 -8.85 3.48 -4.52
C TYR A 192 -8.91 2.04 -5.03
N PHE A 193 -7.79 1.32 -5.05
CA PHE A 193 -7.77 -0.07 -5.53
C PHE A 193 -8.59 -1.00 -4.63
N LEU A 194 -8.64 -0.74 -3.32
CA LEU A 194 -9.53 -1.46 -2.41
C LEU A 194 -11.01 -1.21 -2.76
N ILE A 195 -11.42 0.03 -3.07
CA ILE A 195 -12.78 0.31 -3.55
C ILE A 195 -13.08 -0.50 -4.81
N LYS A 196 -12.17 -0.45 -5.79
CA LYS A 196 -12.34 -1.15 -7.08
C LYS A 196 -12.42 -2.66 -6.90
N ALA A 197 -11.57 -3.25 -6.06
CA ALA A 197 -11.52 -4.68 -5.83
C ALA A 197 -12.70 -5.22 -5.02
N LEU A 198 -13.22 -4.45 -4.05
CA LEU A 198 -14.38 -4.87 -3.24
C LEU A 198 -15.73 -4.68 -3.96
N GLY A 199 -15.76 -3.93 -5.06
CA GLY A 199 -16.94 -3.67 -5.88
C GLY A 199 -17.86 -2.59 -5.31
N GLU A 200 -18.50 -1.83 -6.20
CA GLU A 200 -19.35 -0.67 -5.85
C GLU A 200 -20.64 -1.04 -5.08
N GLU A 201 -21.01 -2.32 -5.07
CA GLU A 201 -22.33 -2.79 -4.60
C GLU A 201 -22.39 -3.10 -3.09
N ARG A 202 -21.28 -2.97 -2.35
CA ARG A 202 -21.22 -3.41 -0.94
C ARG A 202 -21.62 -2.35 0.08
N GLY A 203 -22.78 -1.72 -0.11
CA GLY A 203 -23.44 -0.89 0.91
C GLY A 203 -22.66 0.35 1.41
N LEU A 204 -23.33 1.17 2.23
CA LEU A 204 -22.81 2.44 2.75
C LEU A 204 -21.60 2.30 3.68
N THR A 205 -21.48 1.16 4.36
CA THR A 205 -20.41 0.89 5.33
C THR A 205 -19.05 0.84 4.66
N ILE A 206 -18.93 0.03 3.60
CA ILE A 206 -17.66 -0.20 2.91
C ILE A 206 -17.33 1.01 2.03
N THR A 207 -18.33 1.59 1.37
CA THR A 207 -18.13 2.80 0.54
C THR A 207 -17.76 4.02 1.38
N GLY A 208 -18.36 4.22 2.55
CA GLY A 208 -18.00 5.29 3.49
C GLY A 208 -16.59 5.13 4.04
N PHE A 209 -16.25 3.94 4.54
CA PHE A 209 -14.90 3.66 5.05
C PHE A 209 -13.83 3.78 3.95
N LEU A 210 -13.99 3.08 2.83
CA LEU A 210 -13.00 3.09 1.76
C LEU A 210 -12.91 4.47 1.06
N GLY A 211 -14.03 5.16 0.88
CA GLY A 211 -14.04 6.54 0.39
C GLY A 211 -13.32 7.50 1.35
N GLY A 212 -13.42 7.26 2.66
CA GLY A 212 -12.69 8.00 3.68
C GLY A 212 -11.18 7.86 3.57
N LEU A 213 -10.67 6.67 3.22
CA LEU A 213 -9.24 6.43 3.01
C LEU A 213 -8.66 7.32 1.90
N VAL A 214 -9.46 7.56 0.86
CA VAL A 214 -9.11 8.49 -0.22
C VAL A 214 -9.26 9.93 0.26
N SER A 215 -10.45 10.33 0.72
CA SER A 215 -10.70 11.66 1.30
C SER A 215 -11.98 11.71 2.13
N SER A 216 -11.83 11.70 3.46
CA SER A 216 -12.95 11.87 4.39
C SER A 216 -13.72 13.19 4.19
N THR A 217 -13.04 14.29 3.85
CA THR A 217 -13.67 15.60 3.57
C THR A 217 -14.55 15.54 2.31
N ALA A 218 -14.09 14.88 1.24
CA ALA A 218 -14.88 14.72 0.03
C ALA A 218 -16.15 13.90 0.29
N VAL A 219 -16.06 12.85 1.11
CA VAL A 219 -17.25 12.08 1.53
C VAL A 219 -18.21 12.96 2.32
N THR A 220 -17.74 13.77 3.27
CA THR A 220 -18.59 14.70 4.02
C THR A 220 -19.33 15.68 3.11
N MET A 221 -18.63 16.30 2.15
CA MET A 221 -19.26 17.24 1.21
C MET A 221 -20.28 16.56 0.30
N THR A 222 -19.97 15.36 -0.19
CA THR A 222 -20.86 14.58 -1.07
C THR A 222 -22.13 14.18 -0.32
N MET A 223 -21.98 13.64 0.90
CA MET A 223 -23.10 13.25 1.74
C MET A 223 -23.94 14.45 2.20
N ALA A 224 -23.31 15.59 2.48
CA ALA A 224 -24.01 16.83 2.80
C ALA A 224 -24.90 17.27 1.63
N SER A 225 -24.35 17.33 0.41
CA SER A 225 -25.11 17.65 -0.80
C SER A 225 -26.25 16.65 -1.04
N GLU A 226 -26.00 15.36 -0.81
CA GLU A 226 -26.99 14.30 -1.01
C GLU A 226 -28.19 14.46 -0.06
N VAL A 227 -27.95 14.59 1.25
CA VAL A 227 -29.03 14.74 2.25
C VAL A 227 -29.87 16.00 2.02
N ARG A 228 -29.26 17.05 1.47
CA ARG A 228 -29.98 18.27 1.10
C ARG A 228 -30.95 18.04 -0.05
N SER A 229 -30.61 17.14 -0.98
CA SER A 229 -31.50 16.77 -2.10
C SER A 229 -32.52 15.70 -1.72
N ARG A 230 -32.16 14.78 -0.80
CA ARG A 230 -32.97 13.64 -0.37
C ARG A 230 -32.89 13.45 1.15
N PRO A 231 -33.83 14.03 1.92
CA PRO A 231 -33.83 13.93 3.38
C PRO A 231 -33.94 12.49 3.91
N GLU A 232 -34.54 11.58 3.14
CA GLU A 232 -34.75 10.17 3.49
C GLU A 232 -33.44 9.40 3.73
N GLY A 233 -32.31 9.88 3.19
CA GLY A 233 -30.99 9.25 3.33
C GLY A 233 -30.18 9.70 4.55
N LEU A 234 -30.74 10.50 5.47
CA LEU A 234 -29.99 11.18 6.55
C LEU A 234 -29.18 10.22 7.44
N ALA A 235 -29.79 9.12 7.89
CA ALA A 235 -29.13 8.17 8.79
C ALA A 235 -27.96 7.47 8.09
N SER A 236 -28.16 7.07 6.84
CA SER A 236 -27.16 6.43 5.97
C SER A 236 -25.99 7.36 5.65
N ALA A 237 -26.28 8.63 5.33
CA ALA A 237 -25.27 9.65 5.10
C ALA A 237 -24.46 9.95 6.37
N THR A 238 -25.11 9.99 7.54
CA THR A 238 -24.46 10.23 8.84
C THR A 238 -23.51 9.09 9.17
N PHE A 239 -23.95 7.85 8.95
CA PHE A 239 -23.15 6.66 9.15
C PHE A 239 -21.93 6.61 8.22
N ALA A 240 -22.14 6.79 6.90
CA ALA A 240 -21.07 6.80 5.91
C ALA A 240 -20.05 7.91 6.18
N THR A 241 -20.51 9.12 6.52
CA THR A 241 -19.64 10.26 6.83
C THR A 241 -18.84 10.03 8.11
N THR A 242 -19.45 9.40 9.12
CA THR A 242 -18.74 9.07 10.36
C THR A 242 -17.66 8.03 10.11
N LEU A 243 -17.98 6.93 9.42
CA LEU A 243 -16.99 5.91 9.09
C LEU A 243 -15.85 6.47 8.23
N ALA A 244 -16.19 7.30 7.24
CA ALA A 244 -15.20 8.00 6.44
C ALA A 244 -14.28 8.85 7.32
N SER A 245 -14.82 9.56 8.29
CA SER A 245 -14.04 10.39 9.21
C SER A 245 -13.19 9.56 10.16
N CYS A 246 -13.65 8.37 10.57
CA CYS A 246 -12.88 7.45 11.41
C CYS A 246 -11.67 6.84 10.69
N THR A 247 -11.63 6.83 9.36
CA THR A 247 -10.47 6.33 8.59
C THR A 247 -9.22 7.21 8.73
N MET A 248 -9.40 8.46 9.16
CA MET A 248 -8.33 9.40 9.44
C MET A 248 -7.44 8.93 10.60
N PHE A 249 -8.00 8.32 11.65
CA PHE A 249 -7.24 7.86 12.81
C PHE A 249 -6.18 6.79 12.48
N PRO A 250 -6.52 5.65 11.83
CA PRO A 250 -5.50 4.67 11.46
C PRO A 250 -4.51 5.23 10.43
N ARG A 251 -4.93 6.15 9.56
CA ARG A 251 -4.04 6.83 8.60
C ARG A 251 -3.00 7.68 9.32
N ILE A 252 -3.40 8.51 10.29
CA ILE A 252 -2.46 9.28 11.13
C ILE A 252 -1.53 8.33 11.88
N LEU A 253 -2.04 7.25 12.51
CA LEU A 253 -1.20 6.30 13.23
C LEU A 253 -0.15 5.63 12.34
N LEU A 254 -0.51 5.24 11.11
CA LEU A 254 0.44 4.67 10.14
C LEU A 254 1.50 5.71 9.76
N ILE A 255 1.08 6.94 9.48
CA ILE A 255 1.99 8.06 9.19
C ILE A 255 3.00 8.26 10.32
N ILE A 256 2.53 8.32 11.57
CA ILE A 256 3.40 8.50 12.74
C ILE A 256 4.31 7.30 12.96
N LEU A 257 3.83 6.08 12.76
CA LEU A 257 4.64 4.86 12.89
C LEU A 257 5.86 4.88 11.95
N VAL A 258 5.67 5.37 10.72
CA VAL A 258 6.75 5.48 9.72
C VAL A 258 7.63 6.71 9.97
N ALA A 259 7.04 7.84 10.35
CA ALA A 259 7.76 9.10 10.50
C ALA A 259 8.54 9.19 11.82
N ASN A 260 7.90 8.87 12.95
CA ASN A 260 8.51 8.92 14.27
C ASN A 260 7.78 7.97 15.24
N SER A 261 8.32 6.75 15.36
CA SER A 261 7.72 5.68 16.17
C SER A 261 7.68 5.98 17.67
N ALA A 262 8.45 6.96 18.17
CA ALA A 262 8.46 7.31 19.60
C ALA A 262 7.14 7.96 20.05
N ILE A 263 6.43 8.66 19.17
CA ILE A 263 5.16 9.35 19.47
C ILE A 263 3.97 8.38 19.39
N PHE A 264 4.15 7.25 18.69
CA PHE A 264 3.09 6.29 18.38
C PHE A 264 2.34 5.77 19.62
N PRO A 265 2.98 5.33 20.73
CA PRO A 265 2.25 4.78 21.87
C PRO A 265 1.33 5.79 22.54
N SER A 266 1.77 7.06 22.62
CA SER A 266 0.96 8.15 23.17
C SER A 266 -0.29 8.36 22.31
N LEU A 267 -0.11 8.50 20.99
CA LEU A 267 -1.21 8.74 20.06
C LEU A 267 -2.16 7.56 19.89
N LEU A 268 -1.66 6.33 20.04
CA LEU A 268 -2.47 5.12 19.86
C LEU A 268 -3.71 5.15 20.75
N LEU A 269 -3.53 5.43 22.04
CA LEU A 269 -4.65 5.44 22.99
C LEU A 269 -5.65 6.56 22.67
N GLN A 270 -5.17 7.77 22.37
CA GLN A 270 -6.03 8.92 22.09
C GLN A 270 -6.86 8.72 20.81
N LEU A 271 -6.17 8.40 19.71
CA LEU A 271 -6.83 8.24 18.41
C LEU A 271 -7.70 6.99 18.39
N ALA A 272 -7.32 5.90 19.10
CA ALA A 272 -8.17 4.72 19.23
C ALA A 272 -9.43 5.02 20.06
N ALA A 273 -9.32 5.77 21.16
CA ALA A 273 -10.48 6.15 21.96
C ALA A 273 -11.47 7.00 21.14
N MET A 274 -10.97 8.02 20.43
CA MET A 274 -11.79 8.84 19.53
C MET A 274 -12.44 8.02 18.41
N ALA A 275 -11.66 7.15 17.75
CA ALA A 275 -12.16 6.28 16.69
C ALA A 275 -13.24 5.32 17.22
N PHE A 276 -13.02 4.70 18.38
CA PHE A 276 -13.95 3.79 19.02
C PHE A 276 -15.27 4.49 19.35
N THR A 277 -15.22 5.68 19.95
CA THR A 277 -16.42 6.49 20.21
C THR A 277 -17.19 6.80 18.92
N GLY A 278 -16.49 7.22 17.85
CA GLY A 278 -17.12 7.49 16.56
C GLY A 278 -17.80 6.26 15.97
N ILE A 279 -17.11 5.12 15.96
CA ILE A 279 -17.63 3.85 15.44
C ILE A 279 -18.85 3.39 16.24
N VAL A 280 -18.77 3.36 17.57
CA VAL A 280 -19.87 2.93 18.43
C VAL A 280 -21.10 3.82 18.22
N LEU A 281 -20.94 5.14 18.23
CA LEU A 281 -22.04 6.07 18.02
C LEU A 281 -22.61 5.99 16.60
N ALA A 282 -21.78 5.72 15.58
CA ALA A 282 -22.25 5.47 14.23
C ALA A 282 -23.18 4.25 14.18
N PHE A 283 -22.76 3.12 14.76
CA PHE A 283 -23.56 1.88 14.79
C PHE A 283 -24.83 2.00 15.63
N LEU A 284 -24.80 2.76 16.73
CA LEU A 284 -26.01 3.02 17.52
C LEU A 284 -27.04 3.85 16.73
N GLN A 285 -26.58 4.80 15.90
CA GLN A 285 -27.47 5.58 15.03
C GLN A 285 -27.89 4.82 13.77
N SER A 286 -27.09 3.88 13.27
CA SER A 286 -27.40 3.11 12.05
C SER A 286 -28.54 2.12 12.22
N ARG A 287 -28.94 1.79 13.46
CA ARG A 287 -30.12 0.96 13.75
C ARG A 287 -31.44 1.56 13.23
N GLN A 288 -31.43 2.83 12.82
CA GLN A 288 -32.57 3.55 12.23
C GLN A 288 -32.43 3.78 10.72
N ALA A 289 -31.37 3.27 10.08
CA ALA A 289 -31.05 3.54 8.68
C ALA A 289 -31.60 2.46 7.75
N ALA A 290 -32.38 2.87 6.73
CA ALA A 290 -32.69 2.01 5.58
C ALA A 290 -31.43 1.87 4.68
N PRO A 291 -31.19 0.71 4.06
CA PRO A 291 -30.08 0.54 3.13
C PRO A 291 -30.25 1.49 1.94
N VAL A 292 -29.34 2.45 1.80
CA VAL A 292 -29.27 3.30 0.60
C VAL A 292 -28.27 2.67 -0.35
N GLU A 293 -28.78 2.12 -1.46
CA GLU A 293 -27.99 1.66 -2.59
C GLU A 293 -27.70 2.84 -3.51
N ARG A 294 -26.55 3.54 -3.35
CA ARG A 294 -25.85 4.12 -4.51
C ARG A 294 -24.47 4.70 -4.27
N ARG A 295 -23.78 4.76 -5.41
CA ARG A 295 -22.39 5.10 -5.72
C ARG A 295 -21.95 6.45 -5.17
N VAL A 296 -20.86 6.46 -4.42
CA VAL A 296 -20.08 7.68 -4.16
C VAL A 296 -19.35 8.03 -5.47
N ALA A 297 -19.57 9.22 -6.02
CA ALA A 297 -18.92 9.65 -7.25
C ALA A 297 -17.39 9.65 -7.07
N HIS A 298 -16.70 8.89 -7.91
CA HIS A 298 -15.25 8.81 -7.91
C HIS A 298 -14.65 10.02 -8.62
N LYS A 299 -13.84 10.80 -7.90
CA LYS A 299 -12.84 11.67 -8.50
C LYS A 299 -11.55 10.87 -8.68
N ASP A 300 -10.86 11.16 -9.77
CA ASP A 300 -9.75 10.37 -10.31
C ASP A 300 -8.77 9.80 -9.26
N PRO A 301 -8.39 8.52 -9.40
CA PRO A 301 -7.61 7.74 -8.43
C PRO A 301 -6.29 8.37 -8.00
N PHE A 302 -5.65 9.08 -8.91
CA PHE A 302 -4.35 9.66 -8.66
C PHE A 302 -4.14 10.87 -9.56
N ARG A 303 -3.82 12.00 -8.95
CA ARG A 303 -3.33 13.16 -9.71
C ARG A 303 -2.01 13.58 -9.08
N LEU A 304 -0.95 13.48 -9.89
CA LEU A 304 0.41 13.95 -9.56
C LEU A 304 0.41 15.37 -8.97
N PHE A 305 -0.51 16.21 -9.45
CA PHE A 305 -0.61 17.61 -9.07
C PHE A 305 -1.09 17.84 -7.62
N PRO A 306 -2.18 17.20 -7.13
CA PRO A 306 -2.48 17.12 -5.70
C PRO A 306 -1.34 16.63 -4.81
N ALA A 307 -0.57 15.61 -5.22
CA ALA A 307 0.57 15.11 -4.45
C ALA A 307 1.67 16.18 -4.31
N LEU A 308 2.00 16.88 -5.41
CA LEU A 308 2.93 18.01 -5.39
C LEU A 308 2.41 19.18 -4.53
N LYS A 309 1.12 19.52 -4.64
CA LYS A 309 0.47 20.54 -3.80
C LYS A 309 0.56 20.18 -2.32
N PHE A 310 0.33 18.91 -1.98
CA PHE A 310 0.48 18.41 -0.63
C PHE A 310 1.93 18.58 -0.13
N GLY A 311 2.93 18.23 -0.95
CA GLY A 311 4.34 18.43 -0.59
C GLY A 311 4.69 19.89 -0.31
N VAL A 312 4.19 20.83 -1.13
CA VAL A 312 4.37 22.27 -0.91
C VAL A 312 3.65 22.74 0.35
N LEU A 313 2.40 22.32 0.55
CA LEU A 313 1.61 22.65 1.74
C LEU A 313 2.30 22.14 3.01
N PHE A 314 2.77 20.89 2.99
CA PHE A 314 3.53 20.28 4.07
C PHE A 314 4.82 21.06 4.38
N ALA A 315 5.63 21.39 3.37
CA ALA A 315 6.84 22.19 3.56
C ALA A 315 6.53 23.56 4.17
N GLY A 316 5.46 24.21 3.72
CA GLY A 316 4.99 25.48 4.27
C GLY A 316 4.56 25.37 5.73
N ILE A 317 3.73 24.38 6.08
CA ILE A 317 3.29 24.13 7.45
C ILE A 317 4.46 23.78 8.35
N LEU A 318 5.42 22.99 7.86
CA LEU A 318 6.63 22.61 8.58
C LEU A 318 7.47 23.83 8.94
N LEU A 319 7.71 24.71 7.97
CA LEU A 319 8.44 25.95 8.18
C LEU A 319 7.69 26.88 9.15
N LEU A 320 6.39 27.08 8.95
CA LEU A 320 5.55 27.91 9.82
C LEU A 320 5.51 27.38 11.25
N SER A 321 5.41 26.07 11.43
CA SER A 321 5.38 25.42 12.74
C SER A 321 6.73 25.54 13.45
N LYS A 322 7.85 25.44 12.72
CA LYS A 322 9.19 25.70 13.27
C LYS A 322 9.33 27.16 13.72
N LEU A 323 8.90 28.11 12.89
CA LEU A 323 8.94 29.54 13.24
C LEU A 323 8.05 29.82 14.45
N ALA A 324 6.84 29.26 14.48
CA ALA A 324 5.92 29.41 15.60
C ALA A 324 6.51 28.83 16.89
N SER A 325 7.14 27.66 16.82
CA SER A 325 7.89 27.07 17.93
C SER A 325 9.03 27.98 18.42
N THR A 326 9.77 28.59 17.50
CA THR A 326 10.95 29.40 17.83
C THR A 326 10.57 30.75 18.46
N TYR A 327 9.53 31.41 17.96
CA TYR A 327 9.12 32.75 18.42
C TYR A 327 8.05 32.74 19.52
N PHE A 328 7.17 31.73 19.53
CA PHE A 328 6.01 31.66 20.43
C PHE A 328 5.98 30.39 21.29
N GLY A 329 7.02 29.55 21.22
CA GLY A 329 7.12 28.31 22.00
C GLY A 329 5.96 27.35 21.73
N ASP A 330 5.53 26.66 22.78
CA ASP A 330 4.47 25.65 22.73
C ASP A 330 3.13 26.22 22.25
N ALA A 331 2.81 27.46 22.64
CA ALA A 331 1.58 28.14 22.22
C ALA A 331 1.56 28.36 20.69
N GLY A 332 2.72 28.66 20.09
CA GLY A 332 2.87 28.75 18.64
C GLY A 332 2.58 27.44 17.93
N ILE A 333 3.02 26.33 18.49
CA ILE A 333 2.78 24.99 17.94
C ILE A 333 1.30 24.63 18.01
N TYR A 334 0.62 24.93 19.12
CA TYR A 334 -0.82 24.71 19.23
C TYR A 334 -1.63 25.56 18.25
N ALA A 335 -1.27 26.84 18.10
CA ALA A 335 -1.90 27.71 17.11
C ALA A 335 -1.68 27.22 15.68
N ALA A 336 -0.44 26.83 15.32
CA ALA A 336 -0.11 26.24 14.03
C ALA A 336 -0.92 24.95 13.78
N SER A 337 -1.12 24.15 14.82
CA SER A 337 -1.87 22.90 14.74
C SER A 337 -3.36 23.10 14.49
N ILE A 338 -3.96 24.10 15.13
CA ILE A 338 -5.34 24.50 14.87
C ILE A 338 -5.47 24.98 13.42
N ILE A 339 -4.64 25.94 13.00
CA ILE A 339 -4.72 26.53 11.65
C ILE A 339 -4.51 25.46 10.58
N SER A 340 -3.50 24.61 10.75
CA SER A 340 -3.21 23.57 9.78
C SER A 340 -4.26 22.45 9.78
N GLY A 341 -4.79 22.10 10.95
CA GLY A 341 -5.85 21.08 11.08
C GLY A 341 -7.14 21.46 10.35
N LEU A 342 -7.38 22.76 10.10
CA LEU A 342 -8.47 23.24 9.26
C LEU A 342 -8.31 22.81 7.79
N ALA A 343 -7.07 22.77 7.30
CA ALA A 343 -6.74 22.46 5.92
C ALA A 343 -6.55 20.97 5.71
N ASP A 344 -5.57 20.38 6.39
CA ASP A 344 -5.18 18.98 6.23
C ASP A 344 -4.48 18.48 7.50
N VAL A 345 -5.03 17.42 8.10
CA VAL A 345 -4.51 16.83 9.34
C VAL A 345 -3.24 16.01 9.11
N ASP A 346 -3.05 15.45 7.91
CA ASP A 346 -1.89 14.61 7.61
C ASP A 346 -0.63 15.46 7.54
N ALA A 347 -0.73 16.65 6.92
CA ALA A 347 0.38 17.58 6.82
C ALA A 347 0.89 18.04 8.19
N ILE A 348 -0.01 18.34 9.13
CA ILE A 348 0.37 18.73 10.49
C ILE A 348 0.84 17.54 11.33
N ALA A 349 0.23 16.35 11.16
CA ALA A 349 0.70 15.13 11.81
C ALA A 349 2.15 14.82 11.48
N LEU A 350 2.48 14.89 10.20
CA LEU A 350 3.85 14.75 9.71
C LEU A 350 4.78 15.84 10.22
N THR A 351 4.28 17.08 10.28
CA THR A 351 5.09 18.22 10.72
C THR A 351 5.51 18.04 12.18
N MET A 352 4.55 17.67 13.03
CA MET A 352 4.81 17.41 14.44
C MET A 352 5.71 16.19 14.64
N ALA A 353 5.53 15.13 13.86
CA ALA A 353 6.42 13.97 13.89
C ALA A 353 7.88 14.32 13.54
N THR A 354 8.06 15.16 12.51
CA THR A 354 9.38 15.60 12.04
C THR A 354 10.03 16.54 13.06
N LEU A 355 9.28 17.50 13.61
CA LEU A 355 9.80 18.43 14.61
C LEU A 355 10.13 17.71 15.93
N ALA A 356 9.42 16.63 16.28
CA ALA A 356 9.68 15.89 17.52
C ALA A 356 11.02 15.14 17.53
N GLU A 357 11.67 14.97 16.37
CA GLU A 357 13.02 14.40 16.31
C GLU A 357 14.10 15.37 16.80
N THR A 358 13.85 16.68 16.74
CA THR A 358 14.93 17.69 16.88
C THR A 358 14.58 18.88 17.74
N SER A 359 13.30 19.26 17.80
CA SER A 359 12.89 20.63 18.17
C SER A 359 11.80 20.68 19.23
N ILE A 360 10.97 19.65 19.35
CA ILE A 360 9.82 19.64 20.27
C ILE A 360 9.75 18.31 21.03
N SER A 361 9.10 18.31 22.20
CA SER A 361 8.91 17.06 22.94
C SER A 361 7.90 16.14 22.22
N PRO A 362 8.07 14.80 22.29
CA PRO A 362 7.10 13.85 21.75
C PRO A 362 5.68 14.07 22.30
N HIS A 363 5.59 14.51 23.55
CA HIS A 363 4.35 14.84 24.23
C HIS A 363 3.65 16.05 23.60
N LEU A 364 4.38 17.15 23.39
CA LEU A 364 3.86 18.34 22.72
C LEU A 364 3.38 18.03 21.30
N ALA A 365 4.14 17.20 20.58
CA ALA A 365 3.75 16.71 19.26
C ALA A 365 2.44 15.90 19.29
N ALA A 366 2.30 14.95 20.21
CA ALA A 366 1.07 14.19 20.39
C ALA A 366 -0.14 15.09 20.70
N THR A 367 0.02 16.07 21.59
CA THR A 367 -1.02 17.03 21.94
C THR A 367 -1.43 17.88 20.74
N ALA A 368 -0.44 18.42 20.02
CA ALA A 368 -0.62 19.20 18.79
C ALA A 368 -1.39 18.43 17.71
N ILE A 369 -1.03 17.17 17.47
CA ILE A 369 -1.71 16.28 16.50
C ILE A 369 -3.16 16.03 16.91
N THR A 370 -3.39 15.80 18.20
CA THR A 370 -4.73 15.55 18.74
C THR A 370 -5.62 16.79 18.60
N ILE A 371 -5.08 17.98 18.89
CA ILE A 371 -5.77 19.27 18.65
C ILE A 371 -6.13 19.42 17.17
N ALA A 372 -5.17 19.20 16.27
CA ALA A 372 -5.42 19.28 14.82
C ALA A 372 -6.51 18.31 14.36
N THR A 373 -6.52 17.10 14.92
CA THR A 373 -7.53 16.06 14.64
C THR A 373 -8.93 16.50 15.09
N MET A 374 -9.03 17.12 16.27
CA MET A 374 -10.30 17.71 16.74
C MET A 374 -10.75 18.87 15.86
N THR A 375 -9.83 19.76 15.47
CA THR A 375 -10.12 20.86 14.56
C THR A 375 -10.63 20.35 13.21
N ASN A 376 -10.00 19.33 12.64
CA ASN A 376 -10.45 18.73 11.38
C ASN A 376 -11.86 18.12 11.50
N THR A 377 -12.15 17.49 12.65
CA THR A 377 -13.48 16.95 12.95
C THR A 377 -14.53 18.06 13.07
N LEU A 378 -14.17 19.20 13.68
CA LEU A 378 -15.02 20.40 13.72
C LEU A 378 -15.27 21.00 12.33
N VAL A 379 -14.27 21.02 11.45
CA VAL A 379 -14.47 21.46 10.05
C VAL A 379 -15.48 20.59 9.34
N LYS A 380 -15.39 19.26 9.48
CA LYS A 380 -16.39 18.35 8.90
C LYS A 380 -17.78 18.56 9.47
N LEU A 381 -17.88 18.86 10.77
CA LEU A 381 -19.14 19.25 11.39
C LEU A 381 -19.71 20.54 10.77
N ALA A 382 -18.85 21.56 10.58
CA ALA A 382 -19.23 22.81 9.94
C ALA A 382 -19.69 22.58 8.49
N ILE A 383 -18.98 21.76 7.71
CA ILE A 383 -19.38 21.36 6.35
C ILE A 383 -20.77 20.72 6.37
N ALA A 384 -21.04 19.82 7.32
CA ALA A 384 -22.35 19.16 7.45
C ALA A 384 -23.48 20.17 7.70
N PHE A 385 -23.25 21.21 8.51
CA PHE A 385 -24.24 22.28 8.76
C PHE A 385 -24.41 23.24 7.58
N VAL A 386 -23.32 23.61 6.90
CA VAL A 386 -23.32 24.64 5.84
C VAL A 386 -23.78 24.08 4.49
N MET A 387 -23.27 22.91 4.11
CA MET A 387 -23.55 22.31 2.80
C MET A 387 -24.71 21.33 2.83
N GLY A 388 -25.02 20.76 4.01
CA GLY A 388 -26.09 19.77 4.19
C GLY A 388 -27.41 20.37 4.64
N SER A 389 -28.11 19.64 5.50
CA SER A 389 -29.32 20.09 6.19
C SER A 389 -29.04 20.34 7.68
N ARG A 390 -29.88 21.16 8.34
CA ARG A 390 -29.78 21.37 9.80
C ARG A 390 -29.88 20.07 10.58
N GLU A 391 -30.69 19.14 10.11
CA GLU A 391 -30.87 17.82 10.73
C GLU A 391 -29.62 16.95 10.55
N PHE A 392 -29.00 16.97 9.38
CA PHE A 392 -27.74 16.28 9.12
C PHE A 392 -26.64 16.80 10.05
N GLY A 393 -26.46 18.13 10.13
CA GLY A 393 -25.50 18.74 11.05
C GLY A 393 -25.75 18.37 12.52
N ARG A 394 -27.02 18.35 12.97
CA ARG A 394 -27.39 17.88 14.32
C ARG A 394 -27.10 16.40 14.54
N SER A 395 -27.29 15.55 13.52
CA SER A 395 -26.97 14.12 13.60
C SER A 395 -25.47 13.89 13.69
N MET A 396 -24.69 14.59 12.87
CA MET A 396 -23.23 14.58 12.92
C MET A 396 -22.72 15.12 14.27
N ALA A 397 -23.33 16.18 14.81
CA ALA A 397 -22.95 16.75 16.11
C ALA A 397 -23.08 15.74 17.26
N ARG A 398 -24.13 14.89 17.23
CA ARG A 398 -24.34 13.81 18.22
C ARG A 398 -23.23 12.77 18.22
N VAL A 399 -22.41 12.70 17.17
CA VAL A 399 -21.26 11.78 17.06
C VAL A 399 -19.94 12.52 17.28
N PHE A 400 -19.74 13.62 16.56
CA PHE A 400 -18.46 14.34 16.53
C PHE A 400 -18.17 15.09 17.83
N LEU A 401 -19.18 15.64 18.51
CA LEU A 401 -18.95 16.33 19.79
C LEU A 401 -18.47 15.36 20.88
N PRO A 402 -19.08 14.17 21.08
CA PRO A 402 -18.49 13.15 21.96
C PRO A 402 -17.08 12.73 21.57
N MET A 403 -16.77 12.56 20.28
CA MET A 403 -15.40 12.23 19.85
C MET A 403 -14.39 13.31 20.25
N ILE A 404 -14.76 14.58 20.06
CA ILE A 404 -13.93 15.73 20.47
C ILE A 404 -13.79 15.78 21.99
N ALA A 405 -14.87 15.53 22.73
CA ALA A 405 -14.84 15.50 24.20
C ALA A 405 -13.92 14.38 24.73
N VAL A 406 -13.93 13.20 24.10
CA VAL A 406 -12.99 12.11 24.42
C VAL A 406 -11.56 12.53 24.09
N GLY A 407 -11.33 13.16 22.94
CA GLY A 407 -10.01 13.72 22.60
C GLY A 407 -9.51 14.68 23.67
N LEU A 408 -10.33 15.65 24.09
CA LEU A 408 -10.01 16.60 25.15
C LEU A 408 -9.73 15.91 26.50
N ALA A 409 -10.54 14.91 26.87
CA ALA A 409 -10.35 14.15 28.09
C ALA A 409 -9.03 13.36 28.07
N THR A 410 -8.66 12.80 26.91
CA THR A 410 -7.38 12.08 26.77
C THR A 410 -6.16 13.00 26.81
N LEU A 411 -6.30 14.28 26.43
CA LEU A 411 -5.25 15.28 26.61
C LEU A 411 -4.98 15.60 28.08
N ALA A 412 -5.98 15.46 28.96
CA ALA A 412 -5.81 15.71 30.39
C ALA A 412 -5.14 14.55 31.14
N ILE A 413 -4.99 13.38 30.48
CA ILE A 413 -4.36 12.17 31.05
C ILE A 413 -2.88 12.06 30.65
N LEU A 414 -2.50 12.79 29.60
CA LEU A 414 -1.15 13.03 29.12
C LEU A 414 -0.43 13.93 30.13
#